data_AF-A0A315XHM4-F1
#
_entry.id   AF-A0A315XHM4-F1
#
_cell.length_a   1.000
_cell.length_b   1.000
_cell.length_c   1.000
_cell.angle_alpha   90.00
_cell.angle_beta   90.00
_cell.angle_gamma   90.00
#
_symmetry.space_group_name_H-M   'P 1'
#
loop_
_entity.id
_entity.type
_entity.pdbx_description
1 polymer ?
#
loop_
_entity_poly.entity_id
_entity_poly.type
_entity_poly.pdbx_seq_one_letter_code
_entity_poly.pdbx_strand_id
1 'polypeptide(L)'
;MVLELIIVILAIIGVIAAYYILKTATKLIINAVMGLIILVAANAIFNLDVSYSAYALLVCAFAGIPGAIIVILLHVFGIAFL
;
A
#
# COMPACT_ATOMS: atom_id res chain seq x y z
N MET A 1 -38.17 -7.21 20.88
CA MET A 1 -37.42 -8.45 20.62
C MET A 1 -36.79 -8.49 19.22
N VAL A 2 -37.56 -8.51 18.11
CA VAL A 2 -36.96 -8.64 16.75
C VAL A 2 -36.12 -7.43 16.31
N LEU A 3 -36.57 -6.20 16.61
CA LEU A 3 -35.84 -4.98 16.23
C LEU A 3 -34.49 -4.84 16.95
N GLU A 4 -34.45 -5.16 18.25
CA GLU A 4 -33.20 -5.13 19.03
C GLU A 4 -32.19 -6.15 18.50
N LEU A 5 -32.65 -7.33 18.12
CA LEU A 5 -31.82 -8.35 17.49
C LEU A 5 -31.23 -7.87 16.16
N ILE A 6 -32.02 -7.20 15.32
CA ILE A 6 -31.55 -6.62 14.05
C ILE A 6 -30.48 -5.55 14.30
N ILE A 7 -30.71 -4.64 15.25
CA ILE A 7 -29.76 -3.57 15.58
C ILE A 7 -28.44 -4.15 16.09
N VAL A 8 -28.50 -5.17 16.96
CA VAL A 8 -27.30 -5.84 17.48
C VAL A 8 -26.52 -6.54 16.36
N ILE A 9 -27.19 -7.25 15.44
CA ILE A 9 -26.54 -7.90 14.30
C ILE A 9 -25.86 -6.86 13.39
N LEU A 10 -26.54 -5.75 13.11
CA LEU A 10 -26.03 -4.69 12.25
C LEU A 10 -24.84 -3.97 12.90
N ALA A 11 -24.88 -3.76 14.22
CA ALA A 11 -23.74 -3.24 14.99
C ALA A 11 -22.53 -4.19 14.94
N ILE A 12 -22.74 -5.50 15.09
CA ILE A 12 -21.66 -6.50 14.99
C ILE A 12 -21.02 -6.46 13.60
N ILE A 13 -21.83 -6.41 12.54
CA ILE A 13 -21.32 -6.28 11.16
C ILE A 13 -20.52 -4.98 10.99
N GLY A 14 -21.03 -3.87 11.52
CA GLY A 14 -20.35 -2.57 11.48
C GLY A 14 -18.98 -2.60 12.16
N VAL A 15 -18.89 -3.23 13.34
CA VAL A 15 -17.62 -3.40 14.08
C VAL A 15 -16.64 -4.28 13.31
N ILE A 16 -17.11 -5.38 12.73
CA ILE A 16 -16.26 -6.28 11.91
C ILE A 16 -15.72 -5.52 10.69
N ALA A 17 -16.59 -4.81 9.96
CA ALA A 17 -16.18 -4.03 8.80
C ALA A 17 -15.15 -2.95 9.19
N ALA A 18 -15.40 -2.21 10.27
CA ALA A 18 -14.46 -1.22 10.79
C ALA A 18 -13.11 -1.83 11.18
N TYR A 19 -13.11 -3.00 11.84
CA TYR A 19 -11.90 -3.73 12.20
C TYR A 19 -11.08 -4.13 10.95
N TYR A 20 -11.73 -4.61 9.90
CA TYR A 20 -11.04 -4.95 8.65
C TYR A 20 -10.46 -3.72 7.94
N ILE A 21 -11.17 -2.60 7.93
CA ILE A 21 -10.69 -1.34 7.32
C ILE A 21 -9.46 -0.83 8.09
N LEU A 22 -9.54 -0.78 9.42
CA LEU A 22 -8.42 -0.37 10.27
C LEU A 22 -7.21 -1.29 10.08
N LYS A 23 -7.42 -2.60 10.01
CA LYS A 23 -6.36 -3.59 9.81
C LYS A 23 -5.72 -3.46 8.42
N THR A 24 -6.49 -3.12 7.39
CA THR A 24 -5.98 -2.83 6.05
C THR A 24 -5.14 -1.57 6.04
N ALA A 25 -5.55 -0.51 6.74
CA ALA A 25 -4.76 0.73 6.84
C ALA A 25 -3.38 0.48 7.47
N THR A 26 -3.31 -0.35 8.52
CA THR A 26 -2.01 -0.72 9.12
C THR A 26 -1.14 -1.50 8.13
N LYS A 27 -1.73 -2.42 7.36
CA LYS A 27 -1.00 -3.16 6.31
C LYS A 27 -0.51 -2.25 5.18
N LEU A 28 -1.29 -1.23 4.82
CA LEU A 28 -0.92 -0.26 3.78
C LEU A 28 0.37 0.48 4.16
N ILE A 29 0.50 0.88 5.43
CA ILE A 29 1.71 1.53 5.94
C ILE A 29 2.90 0.59 5.86
N ILE A 30 2.74 -0.67 6.28
CA ILE A 30 3.83 -1.67 6.21
C ILE A 30 4.25 -1.92 4.75
N ASN A 31 3.29 -2.04 3.83
CA ASN A 31 3.58 -2.21 2.41
C ASN A 31 4.29 -0.99 1.82
N ALA A 32 3.84 0.22 2.16
CA ALA A 32 4.48 1.47 1.73
C ALA A 32 5.93 1.53 2.21
N VAL A 33 6.17 1.22 3.49
CA VAL A 33 7.51 1.22 4.09
C VAL A 33 8.39 0.14 3.43
N MET A 34 7.91 -1.09 3.27
CA MET A 34 8.68 -2.14 2.58
C MET A 34 8.99 -1.77 1.12
N GLY A 35 8.00 -1.26 0.38
CA GLY A 35 8.20 -0.81 -1.00
C GLY A 35 9.21 0.33 -1.10
N LEU A 36 9.15 1.29 -0.17
CA LEU A 36 10.12 2.38 -0.10
C LEU A 36 11.53 1.88 0.23
N ILE A 37 11.66 0.96 1.20
CA ILE A 37 12.96 0.34 1.55
C ILE A 37 13.57 -0.32 0.31
N ILE A 38 12.77 -1.05 -0.47
CA ILE A 38 13.23 -1.69 -1.71
C ILE A 38 13.63 -0.64 -2.76
N LEU A 39 12.86 0.44 -2.91
CA LEU A 39 13.16 1.50 -3.87
C LEU A 39 14.47 2.23 -3.55
N VAL A 40 14.70 2.51 -2.25
CA VAL A 40 15.95 3.08 -1.74
C VAL A 40 17.10 2.11 -1.90
N ALA A 41 16.91 0.83 -1.59
CA ALA A 41 17.93 -0.19 -1.79
C ALA A 41 18.28 -0.34 -3.28
N ALA A 42 17.28 -0.30 -4.17
CA ALA A 42 17.50 -0.35 -5.62
C ALA A 42 18.27 0.87 -6.12
N ASN A 43 17.91 2.09 -5.68
CA ASN A 43 18.68 3.30 -5.95
C ASN A 43 20.13 3.15 -5.47
N ALA A 44 20.34 2.72 -4.22
CA ALA A 44 21.67 2.64 -3.62
C ALA A 44 22.57 1.56 -4.25
N ILE A 45 22.00 0.41 -4.61
CA ILE A 45 22.76 -0.73 -5.16
C ILE A 45 22.97 -0.57 -6.67
N PHE A 46 21.93 -0.16 -7.41
CA PHE A 46 21.95 -0.11 -8.87
C PHE A 46 22.21 1.30 -9.43
N ASN A 47 22.33 2.35 -8.59
CA ASN A 47 22.41 3.75 -9.01
C ASN A 47 21.29 4.14 -9.99
N LEU A 48 20.13 3.51 -9.84
CA LEU A 48 18.92 3.88 -10.57
C LEU A 48 18.36 5.11 -9.88
N ASP A 49 18.54 6.31 -10.43
CA ASP A 49 18.06 7.61 -9.92
C ASP A 49 16.51 7.69 -9.94
N VAL A 50 15.83 6.71 -9.32
CA VAL A 50 14.38 6.59 -9.39
C VAL A 50 13.75 7.70 -8.58
N SER A 51 12.95 8.53 -9.25
CA SER A 51 12.27 9.66 -8.63
C SER A 51 11.30 9.20 -7.52
N TYR A 52 11.53 9.67 -6.29
CA TYR A 52 10.66 9.45 -5.12
C TYR A 52 9.39 10.32 -5.17
N SER A 53 8.68 10.31 -6.30
CA SER A 53 7.45 11.08 -6.47
C SER A 53 6.32 10.54 -5.58
N ALA A 54 5.36 11.40 -5.25
CA ALA A 54 4.15 11.00 -4.54
C ALA A 54 3.42 9.83 -5.22
N TYR A 55 3.47 9.76 -6.56
CA TYR A 55 2.88 8.68 -7.34
C TYR A 55 3.62 7.34 -7.14
N ALA A 56 4.95 7.33 -7.06
CA ALA A 56 5.73 6.13 -6.78
C ALA A 56 5.42 5.59 -5.38
N LEU A 57 5.35 6.48 -4.39
CA LEU A 57 4.97 6.10 -3.03
C LEU A 57 3.53 5.56 -2.96
N LEU A 58 2.59 6.12 -3.72
CA LEU A 58 1.22 5.60 -3.81
C LEU A 58 1.19 4.19 -4.38
N VAL A 59 1.89 3.93 -5.48
CA VAL A 59 1.97 2.59 -6.09
C VAL A 59 2.59 1.59 -5.11
N CYS A 60 3.67 1.97 -4.42
CA CYS A 60 4.28 1.16 -3.37
C CYS A 60 3.36 1.00 -2.14
N ALA A 61 2.50 1.95 -1.80
CA ALA A 61 1.57 1.81 -0.69
C ALA A 61 0.45 0.80 -0.99
N PHE A 62 -0.09 0.83 -2.21
CA PHE A 62 -1.14 -0.11 -2.62
C PHE A 62 -0.60 -1.51 -2.91
N ALA A 63 0.51 -1.61 -3.65
CA ALA A 63 1.04 -2.91 -4.08
C ALA A 63 2.20 -3.42 -3.20
N GLY A 64 2.88 -2.57 -2.42
CA GLY A 64 3.99 -2.99 -1.57
C GLY A 64 5.25 -3.35 -2.36
N ILE A 65 5.81 -4.52 -2.03
CA ILE A 65 6.96 -5.12 -2.70
C ILE A 65 6.76 -5.22 -4.23
N PRO A 66 5.67 -5.83 -4.76
CA PRO A 66 5.46 -5.85 -6.21
C PRO A 66 5.25 -4.46 -6.81
N GLY A 67 4.78 -3.49 -6.04
CA GLY A 67 4.70 -2.08 -6.46
C GLY A 67 6.08 -1.49 -6.72
N ALA A 68 7.02 -1.69 -5.80
CA ALA A 68 8.40 -1.23 -5.95
C ALA A 68 9.07 -1.84 -7.20
N ILE A 69 8.85 -3.13 -7.44
CA ILE A 69 9.38 -3.83 -8.63
C ILE A 69 8.86 -3.19 -9.92
N ILE A 70 7.55 -2.89 -10.00
CA ILE A 70 6.95 -2.25 -11.17
C ILE A 70 7.52 -0.85 -11.39
N VAL A 71 7.68 -0.06 -10.33
CA VAL A 71 8.26 1.30 -10.42
C VAL A 71 9.71 1.23 -10.93
N ILE A 72 10.51 0.30 -10.42
CA ILE A 72 11.89 0.08 -10.88
C ILE A 72 11.90 -0.32 -12.36
N LEU A 73 11.04 -1.25 -12.78
CA LEU A 73 10.93 -1.63 -14.19
C LEU A 73 10.57 -0.42 -15.06
N LEU A 74 9.54 0.35 -14.69
CA LEU A 74 9.11 1.53 -15.45
C LEU A 74 10.21 2.57 -15.61
N HIS A 75 11.03 2.77 -14.56
CA HIS A 75 12.19 3.66 -14.60
C HIS A 75 13.28 3.10 -15.52
N VAL A 76 13.61 1.81 -15.41
CA VAL A 76 14.63 1.16 -16.29
C VAL A 76 14.22 1.21 -17.76
N PHE A 77 12.93 1.08 -18.07
CA PHE A 77 12.41 1.23 -19.43
C PHE A 77 12.26 2.70 -19.88
N GLY A 78 12.53 3.68 -19.00
CA GLY A 78 12.44 5.11 -19.32
C GLY A 78 11.01 5.59 -19.62
N ILE A 79 9.99 4.92 -19.08
CA ILE A 79 8.57 5.20 -19.39
C ILE A 79 7.95 6.11 -18.32
N ALA A 80 8.33 5.91 -17.05
CA ALA A 80 7.82 6.70 -15.93
C ALA A 80 8.84 6.75 -14.78
N PHE A 81 8.72 7.76 -13.92
CA PHE A 81 9.58 7.98 -12.74
C PHE A 81 11.07 8.25 -13.06
N LEU A 82 11.35 8.79 -14.25
CA LEU A 82 12.68 9.32 -14.62
C LEU A 82 13.09 10.50 -13.72
#